data_AF-A0AAW9BTZ5-F1
#
_entry.id   AF-A0AAW9BTZ5-F1
#
_cell.length_a   1.000
_cell.length_b   1.000
_cell.length_c   1.000
_cell.angle_alpha   90.00
_cell.angle_beta   90.00
_cell.angle_gamma   90.00
#
_symmetry.space_group_name_H-M   'P 1'
#
loop_
_entity.id
_entity.type
_entity.pdbx_description
1 polymer ?
#
loop_
_entity_poly.entity_id
_entity_poly.type
_entity_poly.pdbx_seq_one_letter_code
_entity_poly.pdbx_strand_id
1 'polypeptide(L)'
;NQQMYRNIATQENIATLARRGMHIWGPAAGEQACGDVGPGRMLEPMQLVHLCEQFFQPKVLEGKSILISAGPTREAIDPVRYITNHSSGKMGYALANAAAQLGAKVTLVSGPVNLSTPMGVERINVSSAQEMYEAVMAQAISHDAFISCAAVADYRPEAIASQKLKKTADND
;
A
#
# COMPACT_ATOMS: atom_id res chain seq x y z
N ASN A 1 -13.98 2.63 25.49
CA ASN A 1 -15.32 2.24 25.98
C ASN A 1 -16.32 2.48 24.84
N GLN A 2 -16.86 1.41 24.24
CA GLN A 2 -17.75 1.53 23.09
C GLN A 2 -19.11 2.14 23.41
N GLN A 3 -19.62 1.93 24.63
CA GLN A 3 -20.92 2.44 25.04
C GLN A 3 -20.87 3.96 25.17
N MET A 4 -19.81 4.49 25.78
CA MET A 4 -19.58 5.95 25.85
C MET A 4 -19.39 6.55 24.46
N TYR A 5 -18.65 5.88 23.57
CA TYR A 5 -18.42 6.39 22.22
C TYR A 5 -19.72 6.43 21.40
N ARG A 6 -20.54 5.36 21.47
CA ARG A 6 -21.81 5.25 20.74
C ARG A 6 -22.96 6.06 21.35
N ASN A 7 -22.78 6.65 22.53
CA ASN A 7 -23.80 7.48 23.15
C ASN A 7 -24.18 8.67 22.24
N ILE A 8 -25.47 8.95 22.12
CA ILE A 8 -26.01 10.03 21.28
C ILE A 8 -25.34 11.37 21.60
N ALA A 9 -25.17 11.73 22.88
CA ALA A 9 -24.52 12.97 23.28
C ALA A 9 -23.06 13.05 22.79
N THR A 10 -22.32 11.94 22.85
CA THR A 10 -20.95 11.86 22.33
C THR A 10 -20.92 12.03 20.82
N GLN A 11 -21.83 11.38 20.09
CA GLN A 11 -21.92 11.48 18.63
C GLN A 11 -22.31 12.90 18.17
N GLU A 12 -23.26 13.55 18.86
CA GLU A 12 -23.63 14.95 18.60
C GLU A 12 -22.47 15.92 18.84
N ASN A 13 -21.67 15.69 19.89
CA ASN A 13 -20.47 16.46 20.18
C ASN A 13 -19.41 16.28 19.09
N ILE A 14 -19.15 15.05 18.66
CA ILE A 14 -18.21 14.75 17.57
C ILE A 14 -18.66 15.44 16.28
N ALA A 15 -19.95 15.32 15.93
CA ALA A 15 -20.51 15.99 14.76
C ALA A 15 -20.40 17.52 14.84
N THR A 16 -20.56 18.08 16.04
CA THR A 16 -20.40 19.52 16.27
C THR A 16 -18.95 19.97 16.10
N LEU A 17 -17.99 19.21 16.60
CA LEU A 17 -16.56 19.48 16.40
C LEU A 17 -16.18 19.39 14.91
N ALA A 18 -16.67 18.37 14.20
CA ALA A 18 -16.45 18.23 12.76
C ALA A 18 -17.02 19.41 11.97
N ARG A 19 -18.26 19.86 12.27
CA ARG A 19 -18.85 21.07 11.67
C ARG A 19 -18.05 22.35 11.94
N ARG A 20 -17.31 22.40 13.04
CA ARG A 20 -16.42 23.52 13.39
C ARG A 20 -15.03 23.42 12.75
N GLY A 21 -14.80 22.42 11.90
CA GLY A 21 -13.51 22.22 11.20
C GLY A 21 -12.45 21.53 12.04
N MET A 22 -12.81 20.90 13.17
CA MET A 22 -11.85 20.14 13.98
C MET A 22 -11.63 18.76 13.35
N HIS A 23 -10.37 18.36 13.23
CA HIS A 23 -10.03 16.99 12.82
C HIS A 23 -10.36 15.99 13.94
N ILE A 24 -11.11 14.96 13.59
CA ILE A 24 -11.46 13.87 14.50
C ILE A 24 -10.63 12.65 14.10
N TRP A 25 -9.71 12.23 14.97
CA TRP A 25 -8.88 11.06 14.75
C TRP A 25 -9.29 9.89 15.63
N GLY A 26 -9.57 8.76 14.99
CA GLY A 26 -10.06 7.57 15.66
C GLY A 26 -11.56 7.66 16.01
N PRO A 27 -12.02 6.85 16.98
CA PRO A 27 -11.24 5.91 17.77
C PRO A 27 -10.82 4.68 16.97
N ALA A 28 -9.82 3.96 17.46
CA ALA A 28 -9.57 2.59 17.02
C ALA A 28 -10.67 1.65 17.55
N ALA A 29 -10.80 0.49 16.91
CA ALA A 29 -11.59 -0.65 17.39
C ALA A 29 -10.67 -1.76 17.89
N GLY A 30 -11.09 -2.47 18.93
CA GLY A 30 -10.34 -3.61 19.47
C GLY A 30 -10.83 -4.00 20.86
N GLU A 31 -10.10 -4.92 21.49
CA GLU A 31 -10.36 -5.37 22.85
C GLU A 31 -10.26 -4.23 23.86
N GLN A 32 -11.26 -4.13 24.73
CA GLN A 32 -11.39 -3.11 25.76
C GLN A 32 -11.19 -3.73 27.15
N ALA A 33 -10.84 -2.90 28.13
CA ALA A 33 -10.62 -3.34 29.51
C ALA A 33 -11.84 -4.01 30.15
N CYS A 34 -13.05 -3.80 29.61
CA CYS A 34 -14.28 -4.45 30.03
C CYS A 34 -14.56 -5.82 29.37
N GLY A 35 -13.67 -6.31 28.50
CA GLY A 35 -13.84 -7.56 27.75
C GLY A 35 -14.60 -7.41 26.42
N ASP A 36 -15.18 -6.25 26.15
CA ASP A 36 -15.85 -5.98 24.86
C ASP A 36 -14.83 -5.75 23.74
N VAL A 37 -15.22 -6.09 22.51
CA VAL A 37 -14.51 -5.72 21.28
C VAL A 37 -15.32 -4.69 20.52
N GLY A 38 -14.77 -3.49 20.31
CA GLY A 38 -15.49 -2.42 19.62
C GLY A 38 -14.76 -1.09 19.60
N PRO A 39 -15.38 -0.04 19.04
CA PRO A 39 -14.78 1.28 18.93
C PRO A 39 -14.59 1.93 20.30
N GLY A 40 -13.59 2.80 20.43
CA GLY A 40 -13.36 3.59 21.64
C GLY A 40 -12.02 3.31 22.32
N ARG A 41 -11.08 2.67 21.62
CA ARG A 41 -9.65 2.74 21.95
C ARG A 41 -9.04 3.99 21.33
N MET A 42 -8.00 4.53 21.96
CA MET A 42 -7.13 5.48 21.29
C MET A 42 -6.49 4.80 20.07
N LEU A 43 -6.20 5.57 19.03
CA LEU A 43 -5.28 5.13 17.98
C LEU A 43 -3.93 4.77 18.59
N GLU A 44 -3.20 3.86 17.94
CA GLU A 44 -1.86 3.51 18.41
C GLU A 44 -0.93 4.75 18.33
N PRO A 45 0.02 4.93 19.26
CA PRO A 45 0.85 6.14 19.32
C PRO A 45 1.53 6.50 17.99
N MET A 46 2.05 5.51 17.27
CA MET A 46 2.68 5.72 15.97
C MET A 46 1.69 6.16 14.87
N GLN A 47 0.42 5.76 14.97
CA GLN A 47 -0.62 6.26 14.06
C GLN A 47 -0.89 7.74 14.33
N LEU A 48 -0.95 8.16 15.60
CA LEU A 48 -1.12 9.58 15.96
C LEU A 48 0.08 10.43 15.52
N VAL A 49 1.31 9.95 15.71
CA VAL A 49 2.52 10.64 15.21
C VAL A 49 2.41 10.86 13.70
N HIS A 50 2.07 9.81 12.95
CA HIS A 50 1.93 9.90 11.50
C HIS A 50 0.82 10.88 11.07
N LEU A 51 -0.31 10.89 11.77
CA LEU A 51 -1.40 11.84 11.51
C LEU A 51 -0.99 13.29 11.79
N CYS A 52 -0.23 13.54 12.86
CA CYS A 52 0.34 14.85 13.17
C CYS A 52 1.33 15.30 12.09
N GLU A 53 2.29 14.44 11.72
CA GLU A 53 3.25 14.72 10.64
C GLU A 53 2.52 15.07 9.35
N GLN A 54 1.54 14.25 8.96
CA GLN A 54 0.75 14.49 7.78
C GLN A 54 -0.07 15.79 7.87
N PHE A 55 -0.65 16.12 9.02
CA PHE A 55 -1.48 17.32 9.18
C PHE A 55 -0.67 18.61 8.99
N PHE A 56 0.54 18.68 9.55
CA PHE A 56 1.37 19.89 9.49
C PHE A 56 2.24 20.00 8.23
N GLN A 57 2.35 18.93 7.44
CA GLN A 57 3.18 18.93 6.25
C GLN A 57 2.54 19.71 5.08
N PRO A 58 3.28 20.62 4.42
CA PRO A 58 2.80 21.32 3.24
C PRO A 58 2.34 20.37 2.13
N LYS A 59 1.14 20.62 1.58
CA LYS A 59 0.51 19.78 0.54
C LYS A 59 0.87 20.25 -0.86
N VAL A 60 2.17 20.29 -1.15
CA VAL A 60 2.69 20.84 -2.43
C VAL A 60 2.31 20.01 -3.66
N LEU A 61 1.85 18.76 -3.46
CA LEU A 61 1.35 17.88 -4.52
C LEU A 61 -0.18 17.73 -4.48
N GLU A 62 -0.89 18.59 -3.74
CA GLU A 62 -2.34 18.57 -3.73
C GLU A 62 -2.92 18.73 -5.14
N GLY A 63 -3.93 17.92 -5.45
CA GLY A 63 -4.53 17.85 -6.78
C GLY A 63 -3.68 17.15 -7.85
N LYS A 64 -2.52 16.59 -7.49
CA LYS A 64 -1.70 15.77 -8.38
C LYS A 64 -1.94 14.29 -8.19
N SER A 65 -1.82 13.52 -9.27
CA SER A 65 -1.87 12.06 -9.24
C SER A 65 -0.52 11.46 -9.63
N ILE A 66 -0.02 10.53 -8.82
CA ILE A 66 1.29 9.90 -9.03
C ILE A 66 1.15 8.38 -9.07
N LEU A 67 1.62 7.78 -10.16
CA LEU A 67 1.74 6.34 -10.32
C LEU A 67 3.16 5.91 -9.96
N ILE A 68 3.31 4.86 -9.17
CA ILE A 68 4.63 4.34 -8.75
C ILE A 68 4.64 2.83 -8.92
N SER A 69 5.70 2.28 -9.50
CA SER A 69 5.95 0.83 -9.49
C SER A 69 7.00 0.47 -8.44
N ALA A 70 6.82 -0.61 -7.66
CA ALA A 70 7.79 -1.03 -6.65
C ALA A 70 7.91 -2.55 -6.51
N GLY A 71 8.99 -3.00 -5.87
CA GLY A 71 9.24 -4.42 -5.61
C GLY A 71 9.87 -5.16 -6.80
N PRO A 72 10.16 -6.46 -6.66
CA PRO A 72 10.67 -7.28 -7.74
C PRO A 72 9.53 -7.75 -8.65
N THR A 73 9.87 -8.42 -9.75
CA THR A 73 8.91 -9.27 -10.50
C THR A 73 9.40 -10.71 -10.45
N ARG A 74 8.48 -11.68 -10.61
CA ARG A 74 8.75 -13.11 -10.53
C ARG A 74 8.27 -13.77 -11.82
N GLU A 75 9.22 -14.15 -12.67
CA GLU A 75 8.94 -14.85 -13.93
C GLU A 75 8.92 -16.36 -13.67
N ALA A 76 7.72 -16.95 -13.69
CA ALA A 76 7.52 -18.36 -13.38
C ALA A 76 8.19 -19.26 -14.43
N ILE A 77 9.00 -20.22 -13.95
CA ILE A 77 9.56 -21.31 -14.77
C ILE A 77 8.59 -22.51 -14.71
N ASP A 78 8.17 -22.84 -13.49
CA ASP A 78 7.19 -23.87 -13.15
C ASP A 78 6.41 -23.41 -11.89
N PRO A 79 5.44 -24.17 -11.36
CA PRO A 79 4.66 -23.74 -10.19
C PRO A 79 5.47 -23.56 -8.89
N VAL A 80 6.75 -23.92 -8.88
CA VAL A 80 7.63 -23.92 -7.70
C VAL A 80 8.80 -22.95 -7.86
N ARG A 81 9.28 -22.73 -9.08
CA ARG A 81 10.48 -21.96 -9.38
C ARG A 81 10.16 -20.74 -10.23
N TYR A 82 10.87 -19.64 -9.97
CA TYR A 82 10.78 -18.40 -10.72
C TYR A 82 12.12 -17.69 -10.78
N ILE A 83 12.29 -16.83 -11.77
CA ILE A 83 13.40 -15.88 -11.90
C ILE A 83 12.94 -14.56 -11.27
N THR A 84 13.79 -13.96 -10.43
CA THR A 84 13.48 -12.68 -9.77
C THR A 84 14.75 -11.86 -9.58
N ASN A 85 14.58 -10.54 -9.48
CA ASN A 85 15.59 -9.65 -8.97
C ASN A 85 15.50 -9.49 -7.44
N HIS A 86 16.62 -9.21 -6.78
CA HIS A 86 16.66 -8.92 -5.35
C HIS A 86 16.23 -7.47 -5.10
N SER A 87 14.92 -7.26 -4.93
CA SER A 87 14.38 -5.97 -4.51
C SER A 87 13.55 -6.11 -3.25
N SER A 88 13.82 -5.24 -2.29
CA SER A 88 13.03 -5.14 -1.06
C SER A 88 11.75 -4.31 -1.23
N GLY A 89 11.62 -3.57 -2.33
CA GLY A 89 10.53 -2.60 -2.56
C GLY A 89 10.56 -1.35 -1.67
N LYS A 90 11.43 -1.28 -0.66
CA LYS A 90 11.44 -0.22 0.35
C LYS A 90 11.52 1.19 -0.23
N MET A 91 12.32 1.40 -1.27
CA MET A 91 12.46 2.70 -1.92
C MET A 91 11.15 3.17 -2.55
N GLY A 92 10.50 2.33 -3.36
CA GLY A 92 9.22 2.69 -4.00
C GLY A 92 8.10 2.91 -2.99
N TYR A 93 8.08 2.13 -1.90
CA TYR A 93 7.13 2.33 -0.81
C TYR A 93 7.37 3.63 -0.03
N ALA A 94 8.63 4.00 0.20
CA ALA A 94 8.97 5.26 0.84
C ALA A 94 8.56 6.46 -0.03
N LEU A 95 8.77 6.37 -1.35
CA LEU A 95 8.33 7.38 -2.31
C LEU A 95 6.80 7.51 -2.33
N ALA A 96 6.08 6.38 -2.32
CA ALA A 96 4.62 6.38 -2.25
C ALA A 96 4.09 7.03 -0.97
N ASN A 97 4.70 6.71 0.19
CA ASN A 97 4.36 7.34 1.46
C ASN A 97 4.62 8.85 1.43
N ALA A 98 5.79 9.27 0.95
CA ALA A 98 6.15 10.68 0.88
C ALA A 98 5.23 11.47 -0.08
N ALA A 99 4.90 10.92 -1.24
CA ALA A 99 3.98 11.54 -2.19
C ALA A 99 2.58 11.73 -1.59
N ALA A 100 2.04 10.71 -0.91
CA ALA A 100 0.76 10.79 -0.23
C ALA A 100 0.79 11.82 0.92
N GLN A 101 1.88 11.87 1.69
CA GLN A 101 2.09 12.87 2.74
C GLN A 101 2.14 14.30 2.19
N LEU A 102 2.66 14.50 0.97
CA LEU A 102 2.68 15.78 0.27
C LEU A 102 1.36 16.11 -0.45
N GLY A 103 0.32 15.26 -0.32
CA GLY A 103 -1.04 15.54 -0.80
C GLY A 103 -1.40 14.95 -2.16
N ALA A 104 -0.53 14.16 -2.78
CA ALA A 104 -0.85 13.50 -4.05
C ALA A 104 -1.85 12.35 -3.86
N LYS A 105 -2.67 12.10 -4.88
CA LYS A 105 -3.37 10.83 -5.07
C LYS A 105 -2.36 9.81 -5.60
N VAL A 106 -2.04 8.78 -4.83
CA VAL A 106 -0.98 7.82 -5.19
C VAL A 106 -1.57 6.44 -5.51
N THR A 107 -1.18 5.90 -6.66
CA THR A 107 -1.38 4.50 -7.02
C THR A 107 -0.03 3.79 -7.08
N LEU A 108 0.10 2.69 -6.33
CA LEU A 108 1.30 1.87 -6.21
C LEU A 108 1.09 0.50 -6.85
N VAL A 109 1.74 0.25 -7.98
CA VAL A 109 1.82 -1.08 -8.61
C VAL A 109 2.97 -1.85 -7.95
N SER A 110 2.65 -2.81 -7.09
CA SER A 110 3.62 -3.53 -6.30
C SER A 110 3.80 -4.97 -6.77
N GLY A 111 5.04 -5.31 -7.07
CA GLY A 111 5.52 -6.68 -7.09
C GLY A 111 5.52 -7.33 -5.70
N PRO A 112 5.89 -8.62 -5.59
CA PRO A 112 5.79 -9.37 -4.35
C PRO A 112 6.82 -8.95 -3.31
N VAL A 113 6.37 -8.20 -2.30
CA VAL A 113 7.12 -7.79 -1.10
C VAL A 113 6.25 -7.89 0.15
N ASN A 114 6.89 -8.05 1.32
CA ASN A 114 6.21 -8.07 2.63
C ASN A 114 6.24 -6.68 3.30
N LEU A 115 5.69 -5.68 2.60
CA LEU A 115 5.55 -4.31 3.10
C LEU A 115 4.07 -3.94 3.19
N SER A 116 3.68 -3.27 4.27
CA SER A 116 2.34 -2.70 4.41
C SER A 116 2.16 -1.55 3.41
N THR A 117 0.94 -1.42 2.88
CA THR A 117 0.59 -0.28 2.04
C THR A 117 0.62 1.00 2.86
N PRO A 118 1.31 2.07 2.42
CA PRO A 118 1.28 3.34 3.12
C PRO A 118 -0.14 3.94 3.19
N MET A 119 -0.40 4.76 4.21
CA MET A 119 -1.70 5.41 4.38
C MET A 119 -1.99 6.34 3.19
N GLY A 120 -3.22 6.32 2.69
CA GLY A 120 -3.63 7.15 1.54
C GLY A 120 -3.11 6.70 0.18
N VAL A 121 -2.48 5.52 0.09
CA VAL A 121 -1.99 4.92 -1.16
C VAL A 121 -2.92 3.78 -1.60
N GLU A 122 -3.34 3.80 -2.86
CA GLU A 122 -4.03 2.68 -3.50
C GLU A 122 -3.00 1.69 -4.05
N ARG A 123 -3.08 0.41 -3.65
CA ARG A 123 -2.11 -0.62 -4.08
C ARG A 123 -2.74 -1.60 -5.06
N ILE A 124 -2.05 -1.83 -6.17
CA ILE A 124 -2.33 -2.89 -7.15
C ILE A 124 -1.22 -3.94 -7.00
N ASN A 125 -1.59 -5.20 -6.77
CA ASN A 125 -0.62 -6.29 -6.67
C ASN A 125 -0.43 -6.96 -8.02
N VAL A 126 0.84 -7.21 -8.36
CA VAL A 126 1.26 -7.93 -9.55
C VAL A 126 2.36 -8.92 -9.18
N SER A 127 2.52 -9.96 -9.98
CA SER A 127 3.55 -10.98 -9.78
C SER A 127 4.63 -10.91 -10.85
N SER A 128 4.25 -10.80 -12.12
CA SER A 128 5.18 -10.81 -13.27
C SER A 128 5.44 -9.42 -13.85
N ALA A 129 6.50 -9.31 -14.66
CA ALA A 129 6.80 -8.13 -15.45
C ALA A 129 5.65 -7.79 -16.42
N GLN A 130 5.01 -8.80 -17.00
CA GLN A 130 3.87 -8.63 -17.90
C GLN A 130 2.66 -8.02 -17.17
N GLU A 131 2.28 -8.58 -16.02
CA GLU A 131 1.20 -8.03 -15.19
C GLU A 131 1.51 -6.60 -14.73
N MET A 132 2.77 -6.35 -14.34
CA MET A 132 3.20 -5.01 -13.94
C MET A 132 3.08 -4.02 -15.10
N TYR A 133 3.52 -4.40 -16.29
CA TYR A 133 3.39 -3.58 -17.50
C TYR A 133 1.92 -3.25 -17.78
N GLU A 134 1.03 -4.25 -17.79
CA GLU A 134 -0.39 -4.07 -18.04
C GLU A 134 -1.04 -3.15 -17.00
N ALA A 135 -0.76 -3.36 -15.72
CA ALA A 135 -1.27 -2.53 -14.63
C ALA A 135 -0.77 -1.08 -14.72
N VAL A 136 0.51 -0.88 -15.03
CA VAL A 136 1.08 0.46 -15.21
C VAL A 136 0.44 1.14 -16.42
N MET A 137 0.36 0.47 -17.57
CA MET A 137 -0.18 1.06 -18.80
C MET A 137 -1.66 1.41 -18.68
N ALA A 138 -2.45 0.63 -17.94
CA ALA A 138 -3.84 0.94 -17.65
C ALA A 138 -4.02 2.23 -16.83
N GLN A 139 -3.00 2.63 -16.06
CA GLN A 139 -3.04 3.79 -15.16
C GLN A 139 -2.20 4.97 -15.67
N ALA A 140 -1.21 4.75 -16.54
CA ALA A 140 -0.20 5.75 -16.89
C ALA A 140 -0.81 7.02 -17.49
N ILE A 141 -1.87 6.90 -18.30
CA ILE A 141 -2.53 8.04 -18.95
C ILE A 141 -3.35 8.88 -17.97
N SER A 142 -3.81 8.30 -16.86
CA SER A 142 -4.67 8.97 -15.86
C SER A 142 -3.88 9.65 -14.73
N HIS A 143 -2.55 9.56 -14.76
CA HIS A 143 -1.66 10.11 -13.73
C HIS A 143 -0.76 11.22 -14.28
N ASP A 144 -0.48 12.23 -13.46
CA ASP A 144 0.39 13.35 -13.85
C ASP A 144 1.86 12.95 -13.97
N ALA A 145 2.29 11.95 -13.18
CA ALA A 145 3.66 11.45 -13.18
C ALA A 145 3.70 9.94 -12.92
N PHE A 146 4.68 9.28 -13.55
CA PHE A 146 5.03 7.89 -13.29
C PHE A 146 6.47 7.79 -12.77
N ILE A 147 6.66 7.08 -11.64
CA ILE A 147 7.96 6.81 -11.05
C ILE A 147 8.24 5.31 -11.10
N SER A 148 9.13 4.91 -12.02
CA SER A 148 9.51 3.51 -12.21
C SER A 148 10.60 3.07 -11.22
N CYS A 149 10.19 2.52 -10.07
CA CYS A 149 11.10 2.05 -9.01
C CYS A 149 11.15 0.52 -8.85
N ALA A 150 10.43 -0.23 -9.68
CA ALA A 150 10.37 -1.68 -9.59
C ALA A 150 11.63 -2.31 -10.18
N ALA A 151 12.08 -3.42 -9.61
CA ALA A 151 13.12 -4.26 -10.20
C ALA A 151 12.46 -5.28 -11.13
N VAL A 152 12.11 -4.81 -12.32
CA VAL A 152 11.52 -5.63 -13.39
C VAL A 152 12.56 -6.60 -13.92
N ALA A 153 12.17 -7.85 -14.17
CA ALA A 153 13.05 -8.87 -14.75
C ALA A 153 13.24 -8.60 -16.24
N ASP A 154 14.48 -8.65 -16.71
CA ASP A 154 14.82 -8.42 -18.12
C ASP A 154 14.45 -9.60 -19.03
N TYR A 155 14.36 -10.80 -18.46
CA TYR A 155 14.11 -12.05 -19.17
C TYR A 155 13.00 -12.85 -18.50
N ARG A 156 12.22 -13.55 -19.34
CA ARG A 156 11.22 -14.53 -18.91
C ARG A 156 11.40 -15.84 -19.67
N PRO A 157 11.00 -16.99 -19.09
CA PRO A 157 10.90 -18.24 -19.83
C PRO A 157 9.93 -18.08 -21.01
N GLU A 158 10.29 -18.65 -22.16
CA GLU A 158 9.40 -18.66 -23.34
C GLU A 158 8.13 -19.49 -23.08
N ALA A 159 8.30 -20.62 -22.39
CA ALA A 159 7.20 -21.48 -21.95
C ALA A 159 7.26 -21.70 -20.44
N ILE A 160 6.10 -21.54 -19.79
CA ILE A 160 5.92 -21.83 -18.37
C ILE A 160 5.43 -23.27 -18.24
N ALA A 161 6.15 -24.11 -17.50
CA ALA A 161 5.72 -25.49 -17.27
C ALA A 161 4.50 -25.54 -16.33
N SER A 162 3.49 -26.33 -16.67
CA SER A 162 2.30 -26.53 -15.82
C SER A 162 2.56 -27.43 -14.61
N GLN A 163 3.67 -28.16 -14.61
CA GLN A 163 4.11 -29.04 -13.53
C GLN A 163 5.57 -28.79 -13.18
N LYS A 164 5.94 -29.10 -11.94
CA LYS A 164 7.33 -29.02 -11.47
C LYS A 164 8.24 -29.81 -12.41
N LEU A 165 9.22 -29.14 -13.01
CA LEU A 165 10.18 -29.79 -13.88
C LEU A 165 11.01 -30.78 -13.06
N LYS A 166 10.96 -32.06 -13.47
CA LYS A 166 11.76 -33.13 -12.89
C LYS A 166 13.22 -32.91 -13.28
N LYS A 167 14.15 -33.28 -12.41
CA LYS A 167 15.55 -33.47 -12.82
C LYS A 167 15.56 -34.58 -13.86
N THR A 168 15.90 -34.26 -15.09
CA THR A 168 16.44 -35.27 -16.01
C THR A 168 17.79 -35.70 -15.44
N ALA A 169 17.97 -37.02 -15.28
CA ALA A 169 19.30 -37.55 -15.07
C ALA A 169 20.14 -37.26 -16.34
N ASP A 170 21.39 -36.90 -16.13
CA ASP A 170 22.45 -36.68 -17.12
C ASP A 170 22.44 -35.36 -17.90
N ASN A 171 23.33 -34.46 -17.47
CA ASN A 171 24.46 -33.95 -18.25
C ASN A 171 25.36 -33.13 -17.29
N ASP A 172 26.28 -33.83 -16.63
CA ASP A 172 27.58 -33.26 -16.24
C ASP A 172 28.52 -33.34 -17.45
#